data_AF-A0AAW1DM98-F1
#
_entry.id   AF-A0AAW1DM98-F1
#
_cell.length_a   1.000
_cell.length_b   1.000
_cell.length_c   1.000
_cell.angle_alpha   90.00
_cell.angle_beta   90.00
_cell.angle_gamma   90.00
#
_symmetry.space_group_name_H-M   'P 1'
#
loop_
_entity.id
_entity.type
_entity.pdbx_description
1 polymer ?
#
loop_
_entity_poly.entity_id
_entity_poly.type
_entity_poly.pdbx_seq_one_letter_code
_entity_poly.pdbx_strand_id
1 'polypeptide(L)'
;MHSRILETNRNTGTCTPPGPCYGGFARVAHMVKEIKSLVPNTLFLNAGDTYQGSPLYSIFKWKVLINLMHMLGIDAMVSVILFKFNSVWVLYYYMK
;
A
#
# COMPACT_ATOMS: atom_id res chain seq x y z
N MET A 1 5.65 1.08 2.39
CA MET A 1 4.50 0.25 2.86
C MET A 1 4.89 -1.22 3.02
N HIS A 2 5.84 -1.73 2.23
CA HIS A 2 6.43 -3.06 2.34
C HIS A 2 5.40 -4.20 2.44
N SER A 3 4.34 -4.10 1.62
CA SER A 3 3.21 -5.05 1.55
C SER A 3 2.51 -5.36 2.88
N ARG A 4 2.52 -4.45 3.86
CA ARG A 4 1.71 -4.57 5.09
C ARG A 4 0.26 -4.19 4.82
N ILE A 5 -0.45 -5.10 4.15
CA ILE A 5 -1.87 -4.93 3.80
C ILE A 5 -2.74 -5.04 5.06
N LEU A 6 -2.44 -6.05 5.89
CA LEU A 6 -3.08 -6.26 7.18
C LEU A 6 -2.47 -5.37 8.27
N GLU A 7 -3.20 -5.26 9.37
CA GLU A 7 -2.71 -4.56 10.56
C GLU A 7 -1.51 -5.28 11.18
N THR A 8 -0.64 -4.50 11.80
CA THR A 8 0.61 -4.98 12.40
C THR A 8 0.70 -4.61 13.87
N ASN A 9 1.49 -5.35 14.64
CA ASN A 9 1.83 -4.95 16.00
C ASN A 9 2.88 -3.82 16.00
N ARG A 10 3.25 -3.33 17.19
CA ARG A 10 4.27 -2.27 17.36
C ARG A 10 5.61 -2.58 16.68
N ASN A 11 5.96 -3.85 16.57
CA ASN A 11 7.22 -4.33 16.00
C ASN A 11 7.09 -4.74 14.52
N THR A 12 6.03 -4.30 13.82
CA THR A 12 5.73 -4.61 12.40
C THR A 12 5.47 -6.10 12.10
N GLY A 13 5.24 -6.90 13.14
CA GLY A 13 4.85 -8.30 13.05
C GLY A 13 3.34 -8.48 12.93
N THR A 14 2.89 -9.74 12.95
CA THR A 14 1.47 -10.10 12.94
C THR A 14 0.77 -9.49 14.16
N CYS A 15 -0.40 -8.87 13.96
CA CYS A 15 -1.21 -8.44 15.08
C CYS A 15 -1.92 -9.63 15.72
N THR A 16 -1.75 -9.83 17.02
CA THR A 16 -2.47 -10.83 17.81
C THR A 16 -3.18 -10.15 18.99
N PRO A 17 -4.50 -10.32 19.14
CA PRO A 17 -5.22 -9.87 20.33
C PRO A 17 -4.64 -10.52 21.59
N PRO A 18 -4.68 -9.87 22.77
CA PRO A 18 -5.43 -8.65 23.10
C PRO A 18 -4.64 -7.32 22.91
N GLY A 19 -3.48 -7.34 22.24
CA GLY A 19 -2.65 -6.15 22.05
C GLY A 19 -3.19 -5.16 21.01
N PRO A 20 -2.77 -3.88 21.06
CA PRO A 20 -3.17 -2.89 20.06
C PRO A 20 -2.56 -3.19 18.68
N CYS A 21 -3.39 -3.12 17.64
CA CYS A 21 -2.99 -3.21 16.24
C CYS A 21 -2.81 -1.82 15.63
N TYR A 22 -1.88 -1.72 14.68
CA TYR A 22 -1.49 -0.46 14.03
C TYR A 22 -1.46 -0.62 12.51
N GLY A 23 -1.78 0.48 11.83
CA GLY A 23 -1.70 0.57 10.37
C GLY A 23 -2.73 -0.29 9.66
N GLY A 24 -2.30 -0.94 8.57
CA GLY A 24 -3.15 -1.68 7.64
C GLY A 24 -3.79 -0.77 6.58
N PHE A 25 -3.97 -1.31 5.38
CA PHE A 25 -4.48 -0.55 4.24
C PHE A 25 -5.92 -0.07 4.46
N ALA A 26 -6.75 -0.87 5.15
CA ALA A 26 -8.13 -0.48 5.46
C ALA A 26 -8.20 0.79 6.31
N ARG A 27 -7.33 0.91 7.33
CA ARG A 27 -7.27 2.06 8.23
C ARG A 27 -6.74 3.30 7.50
N VAL A 28 -5.74 3.13 6.65
CA VAL A 28 -5.21 4.21 5.80
C VAL A 28 -6.28 4.70 4.83
N ALA A 29 -7.00 3.80 4.14
CA ALA A 29 -8.08 4.16 3.23
C ALA A 29 -9.18 4.96 3.93
N HIS A 30 -9.56 4.56 5.15
CA HIS A 30 -10.55 5.27 5.95
C HIS A 30 -10.09 6.70 6.26
N MET A 31 -8.89 6.85 6.81
CA MET A 31 -8.36 8.17 7.17
C MET A 31 -8.17 9.06 5.93
N VAL A 32 -7.70 8.51 4.81
CA VAL A 32 -7.57 9.25 3.54
C VAL A 32 -8.93 9.75 3.07
N LYS A 33 -9.97 8.92 3.16
CA LYS A 33 -11.35 9.32 2.80
C LYS A 33 -11.85 10.45 3.71
N GLU A 34 -11.61 10.38 5.01
CA GLU A 34 -11.97 11.44 5.95
C GLU A 34 -11.22 12.74 5.64
N ILE A 35 -9.89 12.69 5.44
CA ILE A 35 -9.09 13.88 5.12
C ILE A 35 -9.53 14.50 3.80
N LYS A 36 -9.73 13.70 2.74
CA LYS A 36 -10.20 14.17 1.44
C LYS A 36 -11.60 14.81 1.54
N SER A 37 -12.42 14.40 2.51
CA SER A 37 -13.74 15.03 2.76
C SER A 37 -13.64 16.36 3.51
N LEU A 38 -12.63 16.54 4.36
CA LEU A 38 -12.43 17.75 5.17
C LEU A 38 -11.65 18.84 4.41
N VAL A 39 -10.68 18.43 3.60
CA VAL A 39 -9.77 19.34 2.90
C VAL A 39 -9.90 19.13 1.39
N PRO A 40 -10.60 20.03 0.67
CA PRO A 40 -10.67 19.97 -0.78
C PRO A 40 -9.27 20.18 -1.40
N ASN A 41 -9.02 19.58 -2.56
CA ASN A 41 -7.74 19.62 -3.29
C ASN A 41 -6.55 18.98 -2.54
N THR A 42 -6.79 17.89 -1.80
CA THR A 42 -5.72 17.12 -1.15
C THR A 42 -5.14 16.07 -2.11
N LEU A 43 -3.81 15.99 -2.20
CA LEU A 43 -3.09 14.96 -2.93
C LEU A 43 -2.62 13.84 -1.99
N PHE A 44 -2.95 12.59 -2.32
CA PHE A 44 -2.42 11.42 -1.66
C PHE A 44 -1.27 10.81 -2.47
N LEU A 45 -0.05 10.96 -1.95
CA LEU A 45 1.19 10.55 -2.63
C LEU A 45 1.82 9.34 -1.95
N ASN A 46 2.32 8.40 -2.75
CA ASN A 46 3.09 7.25 -2.28
C ASN A 46 4.53 7.30 -2.80
N ALA A 47 5.51 7.31 -1.89
CA ALA A 47 6.93 7.45 -2.20
C ALA A 47 7.64 6.14 -2.62
N GLY A 48 6.91 5.04 -2.81
CA GLY A 48 7.46 3.75 -3.27
C GLY A 48 7.57 2.71 -2.17
N ASP A 49 8.40 1.68 -2.37
CA ASP A 49 8.56 0.53 -1.46
C ASP A 49 7.21 -0.05 -0.99
N THR A 50 6.30 -0.28 -1.93
CA THR A 50 4.97 -0.88 -1.66
C THR A 50 4.95 -2.36 -1.94
N TYR A 51 5.81 -2.81 -2.84
CA TYR A 51 5.96 -4.19 -3.27
C TYR A 51 6.99 -4.92 -2.41
N GLN A 52 6.77 -6.22 -2.15
CA GLN A 52 7.58 -7.06 -1.25
C GLN A 52 7.44 -6.71 0.25
N GLY A 53 7.55 -7.72 1.13
CA GLY A 53 7.60 -7.51 2.59
C GLY A 53 6.61 -8.29 3.44
N SER A 54 5.64 -8.97 2.80
CA SER A 54 4.71 -9.86 3.48
C SER A 54 4.49 -11.16 2.69
N PRO A 55 4.07 -12.26 3.34
CA PRO A 55 3.69 -13.49 2.64
C PRO A 55 2.58 -13.29 1.61
N LEU A 56 1.69 -12.32 1.84
CA LEU A 56 0.61 -11.97 0.91
C LEU A 56 1.17 -11.52 -0.45
N TYR A 57 2.27 -10.75 -0.46
CA TYR A 57 2.94 -10.40 -1.71
C TYR A 57 3.49 -11.64 -2.44
N SER A 58 4.05 -12.60 -1.71
CA SER A 58 4.63 -13.80 -2.31
C SER A 58 3.58 -14.64 -3.03
N ILE A 59 2.35 -14.71 -2.48
CA ILE A 59 1.24 -15.49 -3.03
C ILE A 59 0.54 -14.72 -4.17
N PHE A 60 0.12 -13.48 -3.92
CA PHE A 60 -0.74 -12.73 -4.82
C PHE A 60 0.02 -11.84 -5.82
N LYS A 61 1.32 -11.61 -5.56
CA LYS A 61 2.22 -10.78 -6.37
C LYS A 61 1.61 -9.39 -6.62
N TRP A 62 1.94 -8.80 -7.76
CA TRP A 62 1.59 -7.43 -8.12
C TRP A 62 0.10 -7.23 -8.42
N LYS A 63 -0.61 -8.25 -8.92
CA LYS A 63 -1.99 -8.12 -9.43
C LYS A 63 -2.97 -7.59 -8.38
N VAL A 64 -2.91 -8.15 -7.16
CA VAL A 64 -3.81 -7.73 -6.08
C VAL A 64 -3.43 -6.36 -5.52
N LEU A 65 -2.13 -6.02 -5.50
CA LEU A 65 -1.70 -4.71 -5.02
C LEU A 65 -2.15 -3.57 -5.92
N ILE A 66 -2.21 -3.75 -7.24
CA ILE A 66 -2.72 -2.69 -8.14
C ILE A 66 -4.16 -2.33 -7.74
N ASN A 67 -5.02 -3.34 -7.58
CA ASN A 67 -6.41 -3.12 -7.19
C ASN A 67 -6.51 -2.46 -5.81
N LEU A 68 -5.70 -2.89 -4.84
CA LEU A 68 -5.65 -2.28 -3.51
C LEU A 68 -5.16 -0.83 -3.53
N MET A 69 -4.17 -0.50 -4.35
CA MET A 69 -3.65 0.86 -4.50
C MET A 69 -4.69 1.79 -5.12
N HIS A 70 -5.48 1.26 -6.06
CA HIS A 70 -6.62 1.99 -6.64
C HIS A 70 -7.71 2.22 -5.59
N MET A 71 -8.04 1.21 -4.78
CA MET A 71 -9.01 1.33 -3.69
C MET A 71 -8.55 2.29 -2.58
N LEU A 72 -7.24 2.41 -2.36
CA LEU A 72 -6.64 3.39 -1.44
C LEU A 72 -6.78 4.84 -1.92
N GLY A 73 -7.05 5.05 -3.22
CA GLY A 73 -7.19 6.40 -3.80
C GLY A 73 -5.88 7.18 -3.86
N ILE A 74 -4.76 6.50 -4.12
CA ILE A 74 -3.44 7.13 -4.33
C ILE A 74 -3.46 7.89 -5.66
N ASP A 75 -3.17 9.19 -5.60
CA ASP A 75 -3.20 10.07 -6.78
C ASP A 75 -1.90 9.98 -7.59
N ALA A 76 -0.76 9.81 -6.91
CA ALA A 76 0.50 9.51 -7.57
C ALA A 76 1.37 8.57 -6.73
N MET A 77 2.04 7.65 -7.41
CA MET A 77 3.03 6.76 -6.81
C MET A 77 4.36 6.88 -7.55
N VAL A 78 5.46 7.00 -6.80
CA VAL A 78 6.80 6.87 -7.38
C VAL A 78 7.22 5.41 -7.27
N SER A 79 7.74 4.86 -8.37
CA SER A 79 8.33 3.53 -8.37
C SER A 79 9.77 3.60 -7.84
N VAL A 80 9.94 3.79 -6.53
CA VAL A 80 11.22 3.51 -5.87
C VAL A 80 11.21 2.05 -5.45
N ILE A 81 11.87 1.23 -6.25
CA ILE A 81 12.13 -0.18 -5.97
C ILE A 81 13.65 -0.31 -5.78
N LEU A 82 14.10 -0.34 -4.53
CA LEU A 82 15.49 -0.69 -4.18
C LEU A 82 15.76 -2.21 -4.38
N PHE A 83 14.70 -3.01 -4.55
CA PHE A 83 14.78 -4.46 -4.81
C PHE A 83 14.33 -4.79 -6.24
N LYS A 84 15.29 -4.72 -7.16
CA LYS A 84 15.21 -5.01 -8.60
C LYS A 84 14.13 -6.05 -8.98
N PHE A 85 13.00 -5.58 -9.51
CA PHE A 85 12.00 -6.40 -10.19
C PHE A 85 12.26 -6.39 -11.70
N ASN A 86 12.50 -7.55 -12.31
CA ASN A 86 12.57 -7.71 -13.78
C ASN A 86 11.23 -7.41 -14.50
N SER A 87 10.16 -7.04 -13.77
CA SER A 87 8.80 -6.89 -14.29
C SER A 87 8.28 -5.44 -14.32
N VAL A 88 9.12 -4.45 -13.97
CA VAL A 88 8.72 -3.03 -13.90
C VAL A 88 8.25 -2.46 -15.24
N TRP A 89 8.72 -3.03 -16.37
CA TRP A 89 8.28 -2.63 -17.71
C TRP A 89 6.77 -2.83 -17.97
N VAL A 90 6.12 -3.78 -17.28
CA VAL A 90 4.68 -4.05 -17.47
C VAL A 90 3.81 -2.98 -16.83
N LEU A 91 4.24 -2.42 -15.70
CA LEU A 91 3.49 -1.39 -14.96
C LEU A 91 3.46 -0.05 -15.72
N TYR A 92 4.56 0.33 -16.37
CA TYR A 92 4.61 1.54 -17.20
C TYR A 92 3.71 1.43 -18.44
N TYR A 93 3.51 0.22 -18.96
CA TYR A 93 2.68 -0.03 -20.15
C TYR A 93 1.17 -0.02 -19.85
N TYR A 94 0.75 -0.31 -18.62
CA TYR A 94 -0.67 -0.39 -18.24
C TYR A 94 -1.25 0.92 -17.67
N MET A 95 -0.39 1.92 -17.38
CA MET A 95 -0.80 3.26 -16.94
C MET A 95 -0.83 4.29 -18.08
N LYS A 96 -0.63 3.87 -19.33
CA LYS A 96 -0.88 4.65 -20.54
C LYS A 96 -2.17 4.19 -21.22
#